data_AF-A0A9D9NBC8-F1
#
_entry.id   AF-A0A9D9NBC8-F1
#
_cell.length_a   1.000
_cell.length_b   1.000
_cell.length_c   1.000
_cell.angle_alpha   90.00
_cell.angle_beta   90.00
_cell.angle_gamma   90.00
#
_symmetry.space_group_name_H-M   'P 1'
#
loop_
_entity.id
_entity.type
_entity.pdbx_description
1 polymer ?
#
loop_
_entity_poly.entity_id
_entity_poly.type
_entity_poly.pdbx_seq_one_letter_code
_entity_poly.pdbx_strand_id
1 'polypeptide(L)'
;MFQYFIQGGPGGMAVITLILVLVFFAAWKAPAWVGNIGKLGLTAGFLWFLLGISQMLAYLGENPETSVAIIYRGLKVTLIPLYYGIFVYIIALIISTVQKPRLR
;
A
#
# COMPACT_ATOMS: atom_id res chain seq x y z
N MET A 1 14.77 -3.68 5.88
CA MET A 1 13.36 -3.95 5.49
C MET A 1 12.38 -3.58 6.59
N PHE A 2 12.53 -4.09 7.82
CA PHE A 2 11.71 -3.73 8.98
C PHE A 2 11.65 -2.22 9.27
N GLN A 3 12.77 -1.51 9.09
CA GLN A 3 12.83 -0.05 9.25
C GLN A 3 11.85 0.70 8.31
N TYR A 4 11.70 0.25 7.05
CA TYR A 4 10.74 0.85 6.12
C TYR A 4 9.29 0.54 6.52
N PHE A 5 9.05 -0.64 7.11
CA PHE A 5 7.74 -1.03 7.61
C PHE A 5 7.29 -0.13 8.77
N ILE A 6 8.18 0.13 9.72
CA ILE A 6 7.88 1.03 10.85
C ILE A 6 7.72 2.47 10.36
N GLN A 7 8.59 2.93 9.45
CA GLN A 7 8.51 4.28 8.90
C GLN A 7 7.21 4.52 8.15
N GLY A 8 6.76 3.59 7.30
CA GLY A 8 5.51 3.73 6.52
C GLY A 8 4.22 3.76 7.36
N GLY A 9 4.29 3.66 8.68
CA GLY A 9 3.12 3.61 9.55
C GLY A 9 2.70 2.17 9.81
N PRO A 10 2.92 1.63 11.02
CA PRO A 10 2.69 0.22 11.32
C PRO A 10 1.27 -0.26 11.03
N GLY A 11 0.26 0.60 11.23
CA GLY A 11 -1.15 0.28 10.98
C GLY A 11 -1.43 -0.02 9.50
N GLY A 12 -1.15 0.93 8.60
CA GLY A 12 -1.39 0.76 7.16
C GLY A 12 -0.55 -0.36 6.58
N MET A 13 0.70 -0.47 7.03
CA MET A 13 1.61 -1.54 6.59
C MET A 13 1.12 -2.93 7.04
N ALA A 14 0.56 -3.06 8.25
CA ALA A 14 -0.07 -4.31 8.69
C ALA A 14 -1.29 -4.67 7.84
N VAL A 15 -2.15 -3.69 7.53
CA VAL A 15 -3.33 -3.91 6.67
C VAL A 15 -2.91 -4.38 5.27
N ILE A 16 -1.95 -3.70 4.64
CA ILE A 16 -1.45 -4.10 3.30
C ILE A 16 -0.83 -5.50 3.35
N THR A 17 -0.13 -5.84 4.42
CA THR A 17 0.46 -7.18 4.62
C THR A 17 -0.62 -8.26 4.78
N LEU A 18 -1.69 -7.98 5.52
CA LEU A 18 -2.84 -8.88 5.63
C LEU A 18 -3.52 -9.08 4.27
N ILE A 19 -3.67 -8.02 3.48
CA ILE A 19 -4.21 -8.12 2.12
C ILE A 19 -3.32 -9.01 1.25
N LEU A 20 -1.99 -8.89 1.34
CA LEU A 20 -1.08 -9.77 0.61
C LEU A 20 -1.28 -11.24 0.98
N VAL A 21 -1.44 -11.56 2.26
CA VAL A 21 -1.75 -12.93 2.71
C VAL A 21 -3.09 -13.41 2.13
N LEU A 22 -4.10 -12.54 2.11
CA LEU A 22 -5.40 -12.84 1.50
C LEU A 22 -5.30 -13.08 -0.02
N VAL A 23 -4.42 -12.37 -0.74
CA VAL A 23 -4.16 -12.62 -2.17
C VAL A 23 -3.67 -14.05 -2.38
N PHE A 24 -2.71 -14.53 -1.60
CA PHE A 24 -2.22 -15.90 -1.72
C PHE A 24 -3.27 -16.94 -1.32
N PHE A 25 -4.07 -16.67 -0.29
CA PHE A 25 -5.16 -17.56 0.10
C PHE A 25 -6.25 -17.63 -0.99
N ALA A 26 -6.62 -16.50 -1.57
CA ALA A 26 -7.56 -16.44 -2.68
C ALA A 26 -7.01 -17.11 -3.95
N ALA A 27 -5.70 -17.02 -4.20
CA ALA A 27 -5.06 -17.70 -5.33
C ALA A 27 -5.28 -19.21 -5.29
N TRP A 28 -5.37 -19.81 -4.09
CA TRP A 28 -5.63 -21.24 -3.94
C TRP A 28 -7.12 -21.59 -3.89
N LYS A 29 -7.92 -20.84 -3.11
CA LYS A 29 -9.32 -21.21 -2.83
C LYS A 29 -10.35 -20.59 -3.77
N ALA A 30 -10.10 -19.38 -4.28
CA ALA A 30 -11.03 -18.62 -5.10
C ALA A 30 -10.29 -17.72 -6.12
N PRO A 31 -9.75 -18.29 -7.21
CA PRO A 31 -8.92 -17.57 -8.19
C PRO A 31 -9.59 -16.31 -8.79
N ALA A 32 -10.92 -16.35 -8.94
CA ALA A 32 -11.69 -15.21 -9.46
C ALA A 32 -11.63 -13.96 -8.56
N TRP A 33 -11.28 -14.11 -7.27
CA TRP A 33 -11.31 -13.03 -6.28
C TRP A 33 -9.94 -12.34 -6.12
N VAL A 34 -8.86 -12.96 -6.60
CA VAL A 34 -7.48 -12.46 -6.48
C VAL A 34 -7.36 -11.04 -7.01
N GLY A 35 -7.91 -10.76 -8.19
CA GLY A 35 -7.84 -9.44 -8.80
C GLY A 35 -8.54 -8.35 -7.98
N ASN A 36 -9.68 -8.67 -7.36
CA ASN A 36 -10.42 -7.71 -6.53
C ASN A 36 -9.70 -7.43 -5.20
N ILE A 37 -9.14 -8.47 -4.57
CA ILE A 37 -8.34 -8.34 -3.35
C ILE A 37 -7.06 -7.54 -3.63
N GLY A 38 -6.44 -7.74 -4.79
CA GLY A 38 -5.33 -6.91 -5.26
C GLY A 38 -5.67 -5.42 -5.33
N LYS A 39 -6.84 -5.08 -5.91
CA LYS A 39 -7.31 -3.69 -5.98
C LYS A 39 -7.52 -3.10 -4.59
N LEU A 40 -8.04 -3.88 -3.65
CA LEU A 40 -8.15 -3.46 -2.24
C LEU A 40 -6.78 -3.13 -1.63
N GLY A 41 -5.73 -3.89 -1.97
CA GLY A 41 -4.35 -3.59 -1.54
C GLY A 41 -3.86 -2.24 -2.05
N LEU A 42 -4.12 -1.92 -3.33
CA LEU A 42 -3.80 -0.61 -3.90
C LEU A 42 -4.60 0.50 -3.23
N THR A 43 -5.91 0.33 -3.07
CA THR A 43 -6.77 1.33 -2.42
C THR A 43 -6.35 1.58 -0.98
N ALA A 44 -6.04 0.54 -0.21
CA ALA A 44 -5.55 0.68 1.16
C ALA A 44 -4.21 1.44 1.22
N GLY A 45 -3.25 1.11 0.35
CA GLY A 45 -1.98 1.83 0.24
C GLY A 45 -2.16 3.30 -0.15
N PHE A 46 -3.10 3.59 -1.07
CA PHE A 46 -3.42 4.95 -1.48
C PHE A 46 -4.10 5.76 -0.39
N LEU A 47 -5.04 5.17 0.36
CA LEU A 47 -5.67 5.82 1.51
C LEU A 47 -4.63 6.19 2.58
N TRP A 48 -3.71 5.28 2.88
CA TRP A 48 -2.65 5.55 3.86
C TRP A 48 -1.68 6.63 3.40
N PHE A 49 -1.39 6.69 2.09
CA PHE A 49 -0.63 7.79 1.51
C PHE A 49 -1.35 9.13 1.70
N LEU A 50 -2.65 9.23 1.42
CA LEU A 50 -3.43 10.46 1.60
C LEU A 50 -3.47 10.90 3.07
N LEU A 51 -3.64 9.96 4.00
CA LEU A 51 -3.59 10.23 5.45
C LEU A 51 -2.20 10.71 5.88
N GLY A 52 -1.14 10.14 5.31
CA GLY A 52 0.22 10.59 5.58
C GLY A 52 0.47 12.02 5.08
N ILE A 53 -0.02 12.35 3.88
CA ILE A 53 0.07 13.70 3.32
C ILE A 53 -0.73 14.69 4.15
N SER A 54 -1.95 14.34 4.58
CA SER A 54 -2.76 15.24 5.41
C SER A 54 -2.10 15.52 6.76
N GLN A 55 -1.49 14.51 7.40
CA GLN A 55 -0.71 14.70 8.63
C GLN A 55 0.51 15.60 8.40
N MET A 56 1.25 15.39 7.30
CA MET A 56 2.40 16.23 6.96
C MET A 56 1.98 17.70 6.74
N LEU A 57 0.90 17.93 6.00
CA LEU A 57 0.41 19.28 5.72
C LEU A 57 -0.14 19.97 6.98
N ALA A 58 -0.84 19.24 7.86
CA ALA A 58 -1.29 19.77 9.14
C ALA A 58 -0.10 20.23 10.00
N TYR A 59 0.95 19.41 10.08
CA TYR A 59 2.16 19.76 10.81
C TYR A 59 2.84 21.03 10.25
N LEU A 60 2.89 21.18 8.92
CA LEU A 60 3.48 22.37 8.28
C LEU A 60 2.63 23.63 8.48
N GLY A 61 1.30 23.50 8.57
CA GLY A 61 0.42 24.61 8.91
C GLY A 61 0.66 25.15 10.31
N GLU A 62 0.98 24.27 11.27
CA GLU A 62 1.30 24.64 12.65
C GLU A 62 2.76 25.10 12.82
N ASN A 63 3.67 24.64 11.95
CA ASN A 63 5.11 24.87 12.06
C ASN A 63 5.67 25.43 10.73
N PRO A 64 5.39 26.71 10.39
CA PRO A 64 5.78 27.30 9.11
C PRO A 64 7.30 27.42 8.91
N GLU A 65 8.08 27.45 9.99
CA GLU A 65 9.56 27.53 9.94
C GLU A 65 10.25 26.16 9.76
N THR A 66 9.47 25.11 9.47
CA THR A 66 10.01 23.76 9.30
C THR A 66 11.00 23.70 8.13
N SER A 67 12.19 23.14 8.39
CA SER A 67 13.20 22.98 7.35
C SER A 67 12.72 22.10 6.19
N VAL A 68 13.14 22.45 4.97
CA VAL A 68 12.83 21.70 3.75
C VAL A 68 13.27 20.23 3.83
N ALA A 69 14.35 19.95 4.58
CA ALA A 69 14.82 18.58 4.81
C ALA A 69 13.79 17.69 5.53
N ILE A 70 13.01 18.26 6.45
CA ILE A 70 11.94 17.54 7.17
C ILE A 70 10.77 17.26 6.22
N ILE A 71 10.43 18.21 5.35
CA ILE A 71 9.38 18.03 4.33
C ILE A 71 9.71 16.86 3.40
N TYR A 72 10.95 16.80 2.88
CA TYR A 72 11.38 15.69 2.03
C TYR A 72 11.33 14.34 2.74
N ARG A 73 11.67 14.30 4.04
CA ARG A 73 11.56 13.07 4.84
C ARG A 73 10.11 12.66 5.03
N GLY A 74 9.21 13.60 5.31
CA GLY A 74 7.77 13.36 5.40
C GLY A 74 7.23 12.75 4.10
N LEU A 75 7.49 13.40 2.96
CA LEU A 75 7.12 12.90 1.63
C LEU A 75 7.66 11.49 1.35
N LYS A 76 8.93 11.24 1.66
CA LYS A 76 9.53 9.90 1.48
C LYS A 76 8.75 8.85 2.28
N VAL A 77 8.39 9.16 3.51
CA VAL A 77 7.71 8.23 4.41
C VAL A 77 6.28 7.94 3.95
N THR A 78 5.54 8.96 3.54
CA THR A 78 4.14 8.80 3.09
C THR A 78 4.02 8.00 1.79
N LEU A 79 5.06 8.00 0.95
CA LEU A 79 5.12 7.18 -0.26
C LEU A 79 5.31 5.68 -0.01
N ILE A 80 5.84 5.28 1.16
CA ILE A 80 6.13 3.87 1.46
C ILE A 80 4.85 2.99 1.37
N PRO A 81 3.73 3.31 2.05
CA PRO A 81 2.49 2.54 1.92
C PRO A 81 1.98 2.42 0.49
N LEU A 82 2.13 3.48 -0.31
CA LEU A 82 1.70 3.46 -1.71
C LEU A 82 2.51 2.45 -2.52
N TYR A 83 3.83 2.43 -2.37
CA TYR A 83 4.67 1.44 -3.04
C TYR A 83 4.32 0.00 -2.63
N TYR A 84 4.05 -0.23 -1.34
CA TYR A 84 3.62 -1.54 -0.87
C TYR A 84 2.25 -1.94 -1.43
N GLY A 85 1.27 -1.03 -1.45
CA GLY A 85 -0.04 -1.29 -2.05
C GLY A 85 0.03 -1.61 -3.54
N ILE A 86 0.85 -0.87 -4.29
CA ILE A 86 1.14 -1.14 -5.71
C ILE A 86 1.78 -2.51 -5.88
N PHE A 87 2.77 -2.85 -5.06
CA PHE A 87 3.45 -4.14 -5.13
C PHE A 87 2.48 -5.31 -4.92
N VAL A 88 1.61 -5.23 -3.91
CA VAL A 88 0.56 -6.25 -3.68
C VAL A 88 -0.39 -6.34 -4.88
N TYR A 89 -0.77 -5.20 -5.46
CA TYR A 89 -1.65 -5.19 -6.64
C TYR A 89 -0.99 -5.81 -7.87
N ILE A 90 0.29 -5.55 -8.13
CA ILE A 90 1.05 -6.17 -9.22
C ILE A 90 1.08 -7.69 -9.05
N ILE A 91 1.38 -8.19 -7.85
CA ILE A 91 1.38 -9.63 -7.56
C ILE A 91 -0.01 -10.22 -7.84
N ALA A 92 -1.07 -9.59 -7.33
CA ALA A 92 -2.44 -10.04 -7.55
C ALA A 92 -2.83 -10.03 -9.04
N LEU A 93 -2.41 -9.03 -9.81
CA LEU A 93 -2.64 -8.97 -11.25
C LEU A 93 -1.94 -10.11 -12.00
N ILE A 94 -0.67 -10.38 -11.68
CA ILE A 94 0.09 -11.50 -12.26
C ILE A 94 -0.63 -12.82 -11.99
N ILE A 95 -0.96 -13.09 -10.73
CA ILE A 95 -1.67 -14.32 -10.34
C ILE A 95 -3.02 -14.42 -11.06
N SER A 96 -3.82 -13.35 -11.04
CA SER A 96 -5.13 -13.36 -11.68
C SER A 96 -5.05 -13.59 -13.20
N THR A 97 -3.98 -13.11 -13.85
CA THR A 97 -3.77 -13.29 -15.29
C THR A 97 -3.37 -14.73 -15.62
N VAL A 98 -2.49 -15.33 -14.82
CA VAL A 98 -2.08 -16.74 -14.97
C VAL A 98 -3.25 -17.69 -14.70
N GLN A 99 -4.12 -17.35 -13.75
CA GLN A 99 -5.25 -18.18 -13.32
C GLN A 99 -6.53 -17.99 -14.14
N LYS A 100 -6.58 -17.05 -15.10
CA LYS A 100 -7.74 -16.92 -15.98
C LYS A 100 -7.99 -18.27 -16.68
N PRO A 101 -9.24 -18.77 -16.71
CA PRO A 101 -9.55 -19.96 -17.48
C PRO A 101 -9.17 -19.66 -18.93
N ARG A 102 -8.36 -20.53 -19.54
CA ARG A 102 -8.14 -20.52 -20.99
C ARG A 102 -9.55 -20.59 -21.61
N LEU A 103 -9.99 -19.50 -22.23
CA LEU A 103 -11.24 -19.45 -22.98
C LEU A 103 -11.23 -20.67 -23.91
N ARG A 104 -12.14 -21.61 -23.65
CA ARG A 104 -12.32 -22.84 -24.41
C ARG A 104 -13.55 -22.70 -25.27
#